data_AF-A0A1V4HJ53-F1
#
_entry.id   AF-A0A1V4HJ53-F1
#
_cell.length_a   1.000
_cell.length_b   1.000
_cell.length_c   1.000
_cell.angle_alpha   90.00
_cell.angle_beta   90.00
_cell.angle_gamma   90.00
#
_symmetry.space_group_name_H-M   'P 1'
#
loop_
_entity.id
_entity.type
_entity.pdbx_description
1 polymer ?
#
loop_
_entity_poly.entity_id
_entity_poly.type
_entity_poly.pdbx_seq_one_letter_code
_entity_poly.pdbx_strand_id
1 'polypeptide(L)'
;MRKISLSDLKSKIAEGRPDVDYAVNVFRAKTRDQGWTMKRMKPRDPDEIKALNYLARSQYRKAVQEGAIIYDKERRVLTIDKYIRG
;
A
#
# COMPACT_ATOMS: atom_id res chain seq x y z
N MET A 1 -24.24 -15.18 -15.13
CA MET A 1 -22.97 -15.11 -14.37
C MET A 1 -22.32 -16.49 -14.39
N ARG A 2 -21.05 -16.61 -14.82
CA ARG A 2 -20.35 -17.92 -14.80
C ARG A 2 -20.01 -18.29 -13.36
N LYS A 3 -20.44 -19.47 -12.90
CA LYS A 3 -20.13 -20.00 -11.57
C LYS A 3 -18.66 -20.45 -11.57
N ILE A 4 -17.78 -19.66 -10.97
CA ILE A 4 -16.39 -20.02 -10.74
C ILE A 4 -16.32 -20.77 -9.40
N SER A 5 -15.67 -21.94 -9.38
CA SER A 5 -15.50 -22.70 -8.14
C SER A 5 -14.38 -22.10 -7.28
N LEU A 6 -14.40 -22.39 -5.98
CA LEU A 6 -13.38 -21.92 -5.04
C LEU A 6 -11.98 -22.48 -5.37
N SER A 7 -11.92 -23.69 -5.94
CA SER A 7 -10.68 -24.27 -6.46
C SER A 7 -10.14 -23.50 -7.66
N ASP A 8 -10.99 -23.14 -8.62
CA ASP A 8 -10.58 -22.39 -9.82
C ASP A 8 -10.05 -21.00 -9.46
N LEU A 9 -10.64 -20.36 -8.46
CA LEU A 9 -10.15 -19.09 -7.90
C LEU A 9 -8.75 -19.24 -7.30
N LYS A 10 -8.53 -20.28 -6.49
CA LYS A 10 -7.24 -20.55 -5.86
C LYS A 10 -6.15 -20.84 -6.90
N SER A 11 -6.47 -21.62 -7.93
CA SER A 11 -5.53 -21.91 -9.03
C SER A 11 -5.16 -20.65 -9.80
N LYS A 12 -6.14 -19.80 -10.16
CA LYS A 12 -5.87 -18.52 -10.83
C LYS A 12 -5.01 -17.56 -10.00
N ILE A 13 -5.24 -17.52 -8.69
CA ILE A 13 -4.43 -16.71 -7.78
C ILE A 13 -3.00 -17.27 -7.69
N ALA A 14 -2.82 -18.58 -7.69
CA ALA A 14 -1.51 -19.21 -7.64
C ALA A 14 -0.71 -18.99 -8.94
N GLU A 15 -1.36 -19.08 -10.10
CA GLU A 15 -0.74 -18.86 -11.42
C GLU A 15 -0.26 -17.41 -11.62
N GLY A 16 -1.01 -16.41 -11.16
CA GLY A 16 -0.63 -15.01 -11.32
C GLY A 16 0.39 -14.48 -10.30
N ARG A 17 0.63 -15.19 -9.20
CA ARG A 17 1.56 -14.76 -8.13
C ARG A 17 3.03 -14.70 -8.54
N PRO A 18 3.64 -15.73 -9.17
CA PRO A 18 5.06 -15.71 -9.48
C PRO A 18 5.45 -14.58 -10.45
N ASP A 19 4.60 -14.26 -11.42
CA ASP A 19 4.84 -13.16 -12.37
C ASP A 19 4.76 -11.79 -11.69
N VAL A 20 3.80 -11.62 -10.79
CA VAL A 20 3.66 -10.38 -9.99
C VAL A 20 4.84 -10.23 -9.05
N ASP A 21 5.26 -11.30 -8.37
CA ASP A 21 6.39 -11.27 -7.45
C ASP A 21 7.71 -10.98 -8.18
N TYR A 22 7.90 -11.58 -9.37
CA TYR A 22 9.03 -11.27 -10.25
C TYR A 22 9.00 -9.82 -10.71
N ALA A 23 7.87 -9.32 -11.20
CA ALA A 23 7.72 -7.93 -11.62
C ALA A 23 7.97 -6.94 -10.47
N VAL A 24 7.53 -7.25 -9.24
CA VAL A 24 7.78 -6.45 -8.04
C VAL A 24 9.27 -6.48 -7.66
N ASN A 25 9.95 -7.61 -7.78
CA ASN A 25 11.39 -7.70 -7.51
C ASN A 25 12.22 -6.95 -8.54
N VAL A 26 11.89 -7.09 -9.83
CA VAL A 26 12.50 -6.29 -10.91
C VAL A 26 12.25 -4.81 -10.71
N PHE A 27 11.05 -4.43 -10.24
CA PHE A 27 10.71 -3.06 -9.88
C PHE A 27 11.56 -2.52 -8.73
N ARG A 28 11.76 -3.32 -7.66
CA ARG A 28 12.60 -2.93 -6.50
C ARG A 28 14.07 -2.76 -6.85
N ALA A 29 14.56 -3.46 -7.87
CA ALA A 29 15.95 -3.41 -8.28
C ALA A 29 16.33 -2.17 -9.13
N LYS A 30 15.35 -1.39 -9.61
CA LYS A 30 15.62 -0.20 -10.43
C LYS A 30 16.00 1.00 -9.58
N THR A 31 17.10 1.67 -9.93
CA THR A 31 17.59 2.86 -9.24
C THR A 31 17.11 4.16 -9.91
N ARG A 32 17.18 5.26 -9.15
CA ARG A 32 16.81 6.62 -9.62
C ARG A 32 17.55 7.03 -10.90
N ASP A 33 18.80 6.57 -11.05
CA ASP A 33 19.68 6.91 -12.18
C ASP A 33 19.28 6.22 -13.48
N GLN A 34 18.50 5.13 -13.43
CA GLN A 34 17.97 4.42 -14.59
C GLN A 34 16.71 5.07 -15.18
N GLY A 35 16.55 6.39 -15.01
CA GLY A 35 15.41 7.16 -15.54
C GLY A 35 14.14 7.05 -14.69
N TRP A 36 14.25 6.64 -13.43
CA TRP A 36 13.12 6.52 -12.53
C TRP A 36 12.73 7.89 -11.96
N THR A 37 12.06 8.71 -12.76
CA THR A 37 11.25 9.80 -12.22
C THR A 37 10.03 9.18 -11.54
N MET A 38 10.02 9.11 -10.20
CA MET A 38 8.83 8.82 -9.37
C MET A 38 7.69 9.85 -9.55
N LYS A 39 7.75 10.69 -10.58
CA LYS A 39 6.69 11.61 -10.94
C LYS A 39 5.66 10.84 -11.74
N ARG A 40 4.46 10.72 -11.15
CA ARG A 40 3.31 10.19 -11.86
C ARG A 40 3.06 11.05 -13.09
N MET A 41 2.90 10.40 -14.24
CA MET A 41 2.53 11.05 -15.49
C MET A 41 1.01 11.34 -15.58
N LYS A 42 0.20 10.69 -14.72
CA LYS A 42 -1.26 10.81 -14.70
C LYS A 42 -1.81 10.97 -13.28
N PRO A 43 -2.98 11.63 -13.12
CA PRO A 43 -3.73 11.66 -11.87
C PRO A 43 -4.07 10.25 -11.35
N ARG A 44 -4.48 10.16 -10.09
CA ARG A 44 -5.00 8.91 -9.50
C ARG A 44 -6.39 8.63 -10.01
N ASP A 45 -6.64 7.37 -10.34
CA ASP A 45 -7.99 6.89 -10.58
C ASP A 45 -8.78 6.90 -9.25
N PRO A 46 -10.10 7.15 -9.25
CA PRO A 46 -10.92 7.10 -8.04
C PRO A 46 -10.75 5.82 -7.20
N ASP A 47 -10.58 4.66 -7.83
CA ASP A 47 -10.42 3.40 -7.08
C ASP A 47 -9.03 3.30 -6.45
N GLU A 48 -8.00 3.84 -7.11
CA GLU A 48 -6.67 3.98 -6.55
C GLU A 48 -6.68 4.89 -5.32
N ILE A 49 -7.43 6.00 -5.39
CA ILE A 49 -7.60 6.92 -4.24
C ILE A 49 -8.27 6.20 -3.07
N LYS A 50 -9.35 5.42 -3.33
CA LYS A 50 -10.02 4.65 -2.27
C LYS A 50 -9.07 3.64 -1.63
N ALA A 51 -8.29 2.92 -2.44
CA ALA A 51 -7.31 1.95 -1.94
C ALA A 51 -6.24 2.62 -1.07
N LEU A 52 -5.67 3.75 -1.51
CA LEU A 52 -4.67 4.49 -0.74
C LEU A 52 -5.25 5.06 0.55
N ASN A 53 -6.47 5.59 0.51
CA ASN A 53 -7.16 6.07 1.71
C ASN A 53 -7.41 4.95 2.72
N TYR A 54 -7.78 3.76 2.25
CA TYR A 54 -7.95 2.60 3.10
C TYR A 54 -6.63 2.19 3.77
N LEU A 55 -5.55 2.10 2.98
CA LEU A 55 -4.22 1.76 3.48
C LEU A 55 -3.73 2.78 4.51
N ALA A 56 -3.85 4.08 4.22
CA ALA A 56 -3.47 5.14 5.16
C ALA A 56 -4.26 5.06 6.48
N ARG A 57 -5.57 4.82 6.41
CA ARG A 57 -6.41 4.65 7.61
C ARG A 57 -6.02 3.42 8.41
N SER A 58 -5.72 2.31 7.74
CA SER A 58 -5.30 1.07 8.38
C SER A 58 -3.96 1.26 9.11
N GLN A 59 -2.97 1.86 8.44
CA GLN A 59 -1.66 2.16 9.02
C GLN A 59 -1.78 3.13 10.20
N TYR A 60 -2.58 4.18 10.08
CA TYR A 60 -2.81 5.13 11.17
C TYR A 60 -3.39 4.42 12.40
N ARG A 61 -4.45 3.62 12.22
CA ARG A 61 -5.06 2.88 13.34
C ARG A 61 -4.07 1.94 14.02
N LYS A 62 -3.27 1.23 13.22
CA LYS A 62 -2.23 0.34 13.73
C LYS A 62 -1.18 1.13 14.53
N ALA A 63 -0.70 2.26 13.99
CA ALA A 63 0.28 3.11 14.66
C ALA A 63 -0.25 3.74 15.97
N VAL A 64 -1.55 4.06 16.03
CA VAL A 64 -2.20 4.49 17.28
C VAL A 64 -2.26 3.35 18.30
N GLN A 65 -2.63 2.13 17.86
CA GLN A 65 -2.66 0.95 18.74
C GLN A 65 -1.28 0.58 19.29
N GLU A 66 -0.24 0.75 18.47
CA GLU A 66 1.16 0.49 18.84
C GLU A 66 1.77 1.63 19.69
N GLY A 67 1.04 2.73 19.92
CA GLY A 67 1.52 3.89 20.68
C GLY A 67 2.48 4.79 19.92
N ALA A 68 2.73 4.53 18.64
CA ALA A 68 3.59 5.36 17.78
C ALA A 68 2.94 6.69 17.38
N ILE A 69 1.60 6.76 17.43
CA ILE A 69 0.83 8.00 17.27
C ILE A 69 -0.03 8.21 18.52
N ILE A 70 0.15 9.34 19.18
CA ILE A 70 -0.59 9.69 20.40
C ILE A 70 -1.24 11.06 20.19
N TYR A 71 -2.54 11.13 20.48
CA TYR A 71 -3.26 12.41 20.51
C TYR A 71 -3.52 12.83 21.95
N ASP A 72 -2.93 13.95 22.35
CA ASP A 72 -3.19 14.60 23.63
C ASP A 72 -4.43 15.51 23.47
N LYS A 73 -5.53 15.14 24.15
CA LYS A 73 -6.81 15.86 24.07
C LYS A 73 -6.79 17.22 24.78
N GLU A 74 -5.99 17.36 25.83
CA GLU A 74 -5.93 18.60 26.62
C GLU A 74 -5.16 19.66 25.86
N ARG A 75 -4.02 19.27 25.29
CA ARG A 75 -3.18 20.16 24.49
C ARG A 75 -3.63 20.28 23.04
N ARG A 76 -4.51 19.37 22.58
CA ARG A 76 -4.94 19.21 21.19
C ARG A 76 -3.77 18.98 20.22
N VAL A 77 -2.75 18.27 20.67
CA VAL A 77 -1.50 18.00 19.91
C VAL A 77 -1.44 16.54 19.50
N LEU A 78 -1.12 16.30 18.22
CA LEU A 78 -0.80 14.98 17.69
C LEU A 78 0.72 14.78 17.73
N THR A 79 1.17 13.75 18.44
CA THR A 79 2.58 13.35 18.53
C THR A 79 2.79 12.09 17.71
N ILE A 80 3.84 12.08 16.88
CA ILE A 80 4.22 10.96 16.02
C ILE A 80 5.67 10.61 16.33
N ASP A 81 5.88 9.46 16.99
CA ASP A 81 7.19 9.06 17.53
C ASP A 81 8.18 8.65 16.44
N LYS A 82 7.69 7.97 15.39
CA LYS A 82 8.49 7.57 14.23
C LYS A 82 7.86 8.09 12.94
N TYR A 83 8.49 9.11 12.36
CA TYR A 83 8.14 9.54 11.01
C TYR A 83 8.79 8.61 9.98
N ILE A 84 8.07 7.54 9.60
CA ILE A 84 8.52 6.62 8.56
C ILE A 84 8.24 7.28 7.20
N ARG A 85 9.23 7.99 6.65
CA ARG A 85 9.29 8.24 5.20
C ARG A 85 9.79 6.96 4.54
N GLY A 86 8.85 6.15 4.05
CA GLY A 86 9.15 5.04 3.14
C GLY A 86 9.70 5.54 1.82
#